data_AF-A0A3S3V7K3-F1
#
_entry.id   AF-A0A3S3V7K3-F1
#
_cell.length_a   1.000
_cell.length_b   1.000
_cell.length_c   1.000
_cell.angle_alpha   90.00
_cell.angle_beta   90.00
_cell.angle_gamma   90.00
#
_symmetry.space_group_name_H-M   'P 1'
#
loop_
_entity.id
_entity.type
_entity.pdbx_description
1 polymer ?
#
loop_
_entity_poly.entity_id
_entity_poly.type
_entity_poly.pdbx_seq_one_letter_code
_entity_poly.pdbx_strand_id
1 'polypeptide(L)'
;MKLTPAAAISRIAARFQERRSRAALGERPPLTGDDEENISRFAAVVAELTALLERENEALLQGDVAAVVALYPQKQVLLTRLETRQPVVEPFLHESAEVAAALRSRIQALATQINRNADLLSAMSDAARAIRLEVTRVRDRHSLKGMYDKSGQTTAPGASATQREIDTNL
;
A
#
# COMPACT_ATOMS: atom_id res chain seq x y z
N MET A 1 -18.69 15.84 21.79
CA MET A 1 -19.63 16.98 21.94
C MET A 1 -20.79 16.78 20.98
N LYS A 2 -22.00 16.51 21.48
CA LYS A 2 -23.21 16.41 20.64
C LYS A 2 -23.69 17.83 20.33
N LEU A 3 -23.71 18.18 19.06
CA LEU A 3 -24.26 19.45 18.58
C LEU A 3 -25.77 19.47 18.82
N THR A 4 -26.27 20.52 19.49
CA THR A 4 -27.71 20.70 19.67
C THR A 4 -28.37 20.98 18.32
N PRO A 5 -29.57 20.43 18.05
CA PRO A 5 -30.23 20.55 16.74
C PRO A 5 -30.49 22.00 16.32
N ALA A 6 -30.73 22.91 17.27
CA ALA A 6 -30.88 24.34 17.00
C ALA A 6 -29.62 24.99 16.40
N ALA A 7 -28.43 24.61 16.87
CA ALA A 7 -27.16 25.12 16.34
C ALA A 7 -26.83 24.57 14.94
N ALA A 8 -27.28 23.35 14.64
CA ALA A 8 -27.11 22.75 13.32
C ALA A 8 -28.00 23.43 12.25
N ILE A 9 -29.25 23.76 12.60
CA ILE A 9 -30.18 24.49 11.72
C ILE A 9 -29.65 25.89 11.39
N SER A 10 -29.07 26.59 12.38
CA SER A 10 -28.45 27.91 12.18
C SER A 10 -27.26 27.86 11.22
N ARG A 11 -26.42 26.82 11.29
CA ARG A 11 -25.26 26.65 10.41
C ARG A 11 -25.63 26.37 8.96
N ILE A 12 -26.66 25.55 8.73
CA ILE A 12 -27.17 25.27 7.38
C ILE A 12 -27.73 26.56 6.75
N ALA A 13 -28.47 27.35 7.53
CA ALA A 13 -28.98 28.64 7.06
C ALA A 13 -27.86 29.62 6.69
N ALA A 14 -26.79 29.69 7.49
CA ALA A 14 -25.62 30.53 7.21
C ALA A 14 -24.92 30.13 5.89
N ARG A 15 -24.68 28.83 5.68
CA ARG A 15 -24.09 28.31 4.43
C ARG A 15 -24.96 28.63 3.21
N PHE A 16 -26.28 28.52 3.34
CA PHE A 16 -27.19 28.85 2.24
C PHE A 16 -27.16 30.34 1.88
N GLN A 17 -27.11 31.24 2.88
CA GLN A 17 -26.98 32.67 2.63
C GLN A 17 -25.63 33.02 1.97
N GLU A 18 -24.53 32.42 2.43
CA GLU A 18 -23.20 32.65 1.83
C GLU A 18 -23.12 32.16 0.38
N ARG A 19 -23.66 30.97 0.07
CA ARG A 19 -23.71 30.51 -1.33
C ARG A 19 -24.49 31.47 -2.21
N ARG A 20 -25.59 32.03 -1.71
CA ARG A 20 -26.42 32.97 -2.46
C ARG A 20 -25.71 34.31 -2.70
N SER A 21 -24.96 34.82 -1.73
CA SER A 21 -24.19 36.06 -1.88
C SER A 21 -23.02 35.88 -2.86
N ARG A 22 -22.26 34.79 -2.75
CA ARG A 22 -21.14 34.49 -3.68
C ARG A 22 -21.61 34.18 -5.10
N ALA A 23 -22.76 33.50 -5.25
CA ALA A 23 -23.37 33.30 -6.57
C ALA A 23 -23.71 34.64 -7.24
N ALA A 24 -24.17 35.63 -6.47
CA ALA A 24 -24.47 36.97 -6.98
C ALA A 24 -23.20 37.74 -7.41
N LEU A 25 -22.03 37.37 -6.88
CA LEU A 25 -20.71 37.89 -7.27
C LEU A 25 -20.10 37.16 -8.49
N GLY A 26 -20.78 36.14 -9.03
CA GLY A 26 -20.34 35.39 -10.21
C GLY A 26 -19.40 34.21 -9.92
N GLU A 27 -19.15 33.87 -8.65
CA GLU A 27 -18.36 32.67 -8.29
C GLU A 27 -19.14 31.38 -8.63
N ARG A 28 -18.48 30.43 -9.33
CA ARG A 28 -19.07 29.15 -9.71
C ARG A 28 -18.09 27.97 -9.54
N PRO A 29 -18.47 26.93 -8.78
CA PRO A 29 -19.55 26.95 -7.79
C PRO A 29 -19.22 27.96 -6.67
N PRO A 30 -20.23 28.61 -6.06
CA PRO A 30 -20.01 29.45 -4.90
C PRO A 30 -19.67 28.56 -3.69
N LEU A 31 -18.37 28.37 -3.42
CA LEU A 31 -17.89 27.63 -2.26
C LEU A 31 -18.16 28.44 -1.00
N THR A 32 -18.65 27.80 0.06
CA THR A 32 -18.73 28.44 1.38
C THR A 32 -17.37 28.39 2.08
N GLY A 33 -17.14 29.26 3.07
CA GLY A 33 -15.93 29.16 3.90
C GLY A 33 -15.76 27.79 4.56
N ASP A 34 -16.87 27.16 4.98
CA ASP A 34 -16.87 25.77 5.48
C ASP A 34 -16.41 24.77 4.40
N ASP A 35 -16.81 24.95 3.15
CA ASP A 35 -16.43 24.06 2.03
C ASP A 35 -14.93 24.19 1.73
N GLU A 36 -14.43 25.44 1.66
CA GLU A 36 -13.01 25.74 1.48
C GLU A 36 -12.15 25.15 2.62
N GLU A 37 -12.62 25.25 3.87
CA GLU A 37 -11.93 24.66 5.02
C GLU A 37 -11.89 23.13 4.93
N ASN A 38 -12.99 22.48 4.54
CA ASN A 38 -13.05 21.03 4.38
C ASN A 38 -12.09 20.55 3.28
N ILE A 39 -12.06 21.26 2.15
CA ILE A 39 -11.13 20.99 1.04
C ILE A 39 -9.68 21.16 1.50
N SER A 40 -9.35 22.24 2.21
CA SER A 40 -8.02 22.51 2.73
C SER A 40 -7.55 21.43 3.72
N ARG A 41 -8.42 21.04 4.66
CA ARG A 41 -8.13 19.96 5.61
C ARG A 41 -7.91 18.62 4.93
N PHE A 42 -8.69 18.30 3.89
CA PHE A 42 -8.49 17.09 3.10
C PHE A 42 -7.17 17.15 2.30
N ALA A 43 -6.87 18.29 1.67
CA ALA A 43 -5.61 18.50 0.96
C ALA A 43 -4.38 18.38 1.87
N ALA A 44 -4.50 18.74 3.16
CA ALA A 44 -3.45 18.54 4.15
C ALA A 44 -3.24 17.06 4.46
N VAL A 45 -4.31 16.27 4.64
CA VAL A 45 -4.19 14.80 4.85
C VAL A 45 -3.54 14.13 3.63
N VAL A 46 -3.93 14.53 2.42
CA VAL A 46 -3.31 14.01 1.18
C VAL A 46 -1.82 14.33 1.14
N ALA A 47 -1.42 15.55 1.52
CA ALA A 47 -0.01 15.95 1.57
C ALA A 47 0.77 15.17 2.65
N GLU A 48 0.22 15.02 3.85
CA GLU A 48 0.80 14.21 4.93
C GLU A 48 1.03 12.75 4.49
N LEU A 49 0.04 12.15 3.82
CA LEU A 49 0.14 10.78 3.32
C LEU A 49 1.15 10.66 2.18
N THR A 50 1.21 11.64 1.29
CA THR A 50 2.20 11.67 0.20
C THR A 50 3.62 11.69 0.77
N ALA A 51 3.90 12.57 1.73
CA ALA A 51 5.21 12.64 2.40
C ALA A 51 5.53 11.37 3.21
N LEU A 52 4.53 10.68 3.76
CA LEU A 52 4.73 9.38 4.39
C LEU A 52 5.14 8.31 3.37
N LEU A 53 4.47 8.25 2.21
CA LEU A 53 4.79 7.30 1.15
C LEU A 53 6.14 7.57 0.50
N GLU A 54 6.55 8.84 0.39
CA GLU A 54 7.90 9.18 -0.09
C GLU A 54 8.99 8.64 0.84
N ARG A 55 8.81 8.78 2.15
CA ARG A 55 9.70 8.17 3.15
C ARG A 55 9.68 6.65 3.09
N GLU A 56 8.50 6.05 2.89
CA GLU A 56 8.35 4.60 2.72
C GLU A 56 9.08 4.10 1.46
N ASN A 57 8.95 4.82 0.34
CA ASN A 57 9.64 4.53 -0.91
C ASN A 57 11.17 4.64 -0.76
N GLU A 58 11.66 5.63 -0.02
CA GLU A 58 13.09 5.76 0.27
C GLU A 58 13.61 4.60 1.12
N ALA A 59 12.89 4.21 2.17
CA ALA A 59 13.25 3.06 3.00
C ALA A 59 13.25 1.75 2.20
N LEU A 60 12.26 1.54 1.32
CA LEU A 60 12.22 0.39 0.41
C LEU A 60 13.42 0.35 -0.54
N LEU A 61 13.82 1.50 -1.09
CA LEU A 61 14.99 1.60 -1.96
C LEU A 61 16.30 1.28 -1.22
N GLN A 62 16.37 1.60 0.07
CA GLN A 62 17.51 1.26 0.94
C GLN A 62 17.46 -0.19 1.44
N GLY A 63 16.37 -0.92 1.19
CA GLY A 63 16.14 -2.26 1.72
C GLY A 63 15.84 -2.29 3.22
N ASP A 64 15.54 -1.14 3.84
CA ASP A 64 15.21 -1.02 5.26
C ASP A 64 13.74 -1.38 5.52
N VAL A 65 13.46 -2.69 5.53
CA VAL A 65 12.12 -3.22 5.79
C VAL A 65 11.64 -2.87 7.21
N ALA A 66 12.55 -2.71 8.17
CA ALA A 66 12.18 -2.36 9.54
C ALA A 66 11.63 -0.93 9.63
N ALA A 67 12.26 0.02 8.93
CA ALA A 67 11.74 1.38 8.81
C ALA A 67 10.35 1.40 8.14
N VAL A 68 10.15 0.62 7.07
CA VAL A 68 8.85 0.51 6.40
C VAL A 68 7.76 0.01 7.36
N VAL A 69 8.04 -1.03 8.14
CA VAL A 69 7.09 -1.57 9.14
C VAL A 69 6.74 -0.53 10.21
N ALA A 70 7.72 0.29 10.63
CA ALA A 70 7.48 1.33 11.63
C ALA A 70 6.54 2.46 11.13
N LEU A 71 6.42 2.66 9.81
CA LEU A 71 5.51 3.66 9.22
C LEU A 71 4.05 3.18 9.14
N TYR A 72 3.79 1.87 9.25
CA TYR A 72 2.47 1.29 9.06
C TYR A 72 1.37 1.88 9.97
N PRO A 73 1.57 2.10 11.29
CA PRO A 73 0.54 2.70 12.13
C PRO A 73 0.15 4.11 11.67
N GLN A 74 1.12 4.91 11.22
CA GLN A 74 0.87 6.27 10.72
C GLN A 74 0.06 6.23 9.42
N LYS A 75 0.37 5.27 8.54
CA LYS A 75 -0.35 5.04 7.28
C LYS A 75 -1.83 4.71 7.53
N GLN A 76 -2.12 3.86 8.52
CA GLN A 76 -3.48 3.52 8.91
C GLN A 76 -4.26 4.73 9.43
N VAL A 77 -3.66 5.54 10.30
CA VAL A 77 -4.31 6.77 10.82
C VAL A 77 -4.65 7.75 9.69
N LEU A 78 -3.73 7.95 8.75
CA LEU A 78 -3.95 8.85 7.62
C LEU A 78 -5.00 8.32 6.65
N LEU A 79 -5.02 7.00 6.41
CA LEU A 79 -6.05 6.35 5.60
C LEU A 79 -7.44 6.57 6.20
N THR A 80 -7.63 6.28 7.49
CA THR A 80 -8.90 6.52 8.18
C THR A 80 -9.32 8.00 8.11
N ARG A 81 -8.36 8.92 8.28
CA ARG A 81 -8.62 10.37 8.16
C ARG A 81 -9.09 10.77 6.77
N LEU A 82 -8.56 10.13 5.73
CA LEU A 82 -8.89 10.35 4.32
C LEU A 82 -10.30 9.81 4.02
N GLU A 83 -10.57 8.55 4.37
CA GLU A 83 -11.88 7.90 4.19
C GLU A 83 -13.01 8.67 4.89
N THR A 84 -12.77 9.12 6.12
CA THR A 84 -13.78 9.88 6.89
C THR A 84 -14.14 11.22 6.23
N ARG A 85 -13.20 11.84 5.51
CA ARG A 85 -13.37 13.17 4.91
C ARG A 85 -13.77 13.13 3.45
N GLN A 86 -13.52 12.02 2.76
CA GLN A 86 -13.82 11.87 1.34
C GLN A 86 -15.27 12.25 0.98
N PRO A 87 -16.32 11.79 1.68
CA PRO A 87 -17.71 12.09 1.28
C PRO A 87 -18.05 13.58 1.32
N VAL A 88 -17.34 14.35 2.16
CA VAL A 88 -17.56 15.80 2.30
C VAL A 88 -16.92 16.56 1.13
N VAL A 89 -15.82 16.05 0.59
CA VAL A 89 -15.01 16.75 -0.43
C VAL A 89 -15.32 16.27 -1.85
N GLU A 90 -15.79 15.04 -2.01
CA GLU A 90 -16.11 14.42 -3.30
C GLU A 90 -17.01 15.27 -4.21
N PRO A 91 -18.08 15.94 -3.73
CA PRO A 91 -18.90 16.79 -4.58
C PRO A 91 -18.12 17.93 -5.25
N PHE A 92 -17.05 18.41 -4.62
CA PHE A 92 -16.24 19.52 -5.13
C PHE A 92 -15.16 19.07 -6.10
N LEU A 93 -14.82 17.78 -6.15
CA LEU A 93 -13.79 17.26 -7.06
C LEU A 93 -14.21 17.33 -8.53
N HIS A 94 -15.52 17.28 -8.79
CA HIS A 94 -16.11 17.37 -10.13
C HIS A 94 -16.32 18.81 -10.62
N GLU A 95 -16.15 19.78 -9.73
CA GLU A 95 -16.39 21.19 -10.02
C GLU A 95 -15.16 21.85 -10.66
N SER A 96 -15.42 22.90 -11.46
CA SER A 96 -14.40 23.61 -12.25
C SER A 96 -13.56 24.63 -11.45
N ALA A 97 -13.68 24.65 -10.12
CA ALA A 97 -12.96 25.60 -9.28
C ALA A 97 -11.44 25.35 -9.27
N GLU A 98 -10.63 26.41 -9.22
CA GLU A 98 -9.16 26.29 -9.11
C GLU A 98 -8.72 25.48 -7.89
N VAL A 99 -9.41 25.65 -6.76
CA VAL A 99 -9.13 24.90 -5.52
C VAL A 99 -9.33 23.38 -5.75
N ALA A 100 -10.34 23.00 -6.52
CA ALA A 100 -10.56 21.60 -6.90
C ALA A 100 -9.47 21.08 -7.86
N ALA A 101 -8.96 21.94 -8.76
CA ALA A 101 -7.85 21.57 -9.65
C ALA A 101 -6.55 21.30 -8.88
N ALA A 102 -6.20 22.15 -7.92
CA ALA A 102 -5.05 21.95 -7.05
C ALA A 102 -5.17 20.66 -6.22
N LEU A 103 -6.36 20.38 -5.68
CA LEU A 103 -6.61 19.14 -4.94
C LEU A 103 -6.49 17.91 -5.86
N ARG A 104 -7.07 17.95 -7.07
CA ARG A 104 -6.94 16.87 -8.07
C ARG A 104 -5.47 16.57 -8.39
N SER A 105 -4.64 17.59 -8.57
CA SER A 105 -3.20 17.43 -8.80
C SER A 105 -2.51 16.72 -7.62
N ARG A 106 -2.85 17.08 -6.37
CA ARG A 106 -2.31 16.40 -5.18
C ARG A 106 -2.74 14.94 -5.09
N ILE A 107 -3.99 14.62 -5.43
CA ILE A 107 -4.48 13.23 -5.47
C ILE A 107 -3.72 12.42 -6.53
N GLN A 108 -3.44 13.01 -7.70
CA GLN A 108 -2.64 12.36 -8.74
C GLN A 108 -1.19 12.11 -8.29
N ALA A 109 -0.58 13.07 -7.58
CA ALA A 109 0.75 12.90 -6.99
C ALA A 109 0.75 11.75 -5.96
N LEU A 110 -0.27 11.69 -5.10
CA LEU A 110 -0.44 10.59 -4.15
C LEU A 110 -0.56 9.23 -4.87
N ALA A 111 -1.39 9.14 -5.92
CA ALA A 111 -1.54 7.92 -6.72
C ALA A 111 -0.21 7.47 -7.35
N THR A 112 0.60 8.42 -7.81
CA THR A 112 1.94 8.15 -8.35
C THR A 112 2.85 7.53 -7.29
N GLN A 113 2.84 8.05 -6.06
CA GLN A 113 3.63 7.48 -4.97
C GLN A 113 3.17 6.09 -4.56
N ILE A 114 1.85 5.83 -4.55
CA ILE A 114 1.28 4.51 -4.27
C ILE A 114 1.74 3.49 -5.32
N ASN A 115 1.64 3.83 -6.61
CA ASN A 115 2.06 2.93 -7.68
C ASN A 115 3.54 2.60 -7.58
N ARG A 116 4.39 3.62 -7.34
CA ARG A 116 5.81 3.41 -7.12
C ARG A 116 6.10 2.48 -5.94
N ASN A 117 5.35 2.62 -4.84
CA ASN A 117 5.49 1.77 -3.67
C ASN A 117 5.15 0.31 -4.00
N ALA A 118 4.05 0.09 -4.74
CA ALA A 118 3.65 -1.24 -5.18
C ALA A 118 4.70 -1.90 -6.09
N ASP A 119 5.28 -1.14 -7.03
CA ASP A 119 6.34 -1.62 -7.91
C ASP A 119 7.59 -2.06 -7.14
N LEU A 120 8.01 -1.26 -6.15
CA LEU A 120 9.15 -1.58 -5.29
C LEU A 120 8.90 -2.85 -4.47
N LEU A 121 7.73 -2.98 -3.85
CA LEU A 121 7.36 -4.17 -3.09
C LEU A 121 7.30 -5.42 -3.98
N SER A 122 6.80 -5.29 -5.22
CA SER A 122 6.82 -6.38 -6.20
C SER A 122 8.25 -6.79 -6.53
N ALA A 123 9.12 -5.84 -6.86
CA ALA A 123 10.52 -6.12 -7.17
C ALA A 123 11.27 -6.79 -6.01
N MET A 124 11.03 -6.35 -4.76
CA MET A 124 11.60 -6.98 -3.57
C MET A 124 11.11 -8.42 -3.38
N SER A 125 9.83 -8.66 -3.66
CA SER A 125 9.23 -10.01 -3.58
C SER A 125 9.85 -10.96 -4.61
N ASP A 126 10.08 -10.48 -5.83
CA ASP A 126 10.74 -11.24 -6.88
C ASP A 126 12.20 -11.54 -6.55
N ALA A 127 12.94 -10.56 -6.01
CA ALA A 127 14.31 -10.74 -5.55
C ALA A 127 14.40 -11.81 -4.44
N ALA A 128 13.50 -11.75 -3.45
CA ALA A 128 13.43 -12.76 -2.38
C ALA A 128 13.15 -14.17 -2.94
N ARG A 129 12.27 -14.28 -3.95
CA ARG A 129 11.98 -15.56 -4.62
C ARG A 129 13.22 -16.09 -5.35
N ALA A 130 13.97 -15.24 -6.05
CA ALA A 130 15.21 -15.62 -6.73
C ALA A 130 16.26 -16.13 -5.74
N ILE A 131 16.44 -15.44 -4.61
CA ILE A 131 17.35 -15.86 -3.53
C ILE A 131 16.96 -17.24 -3.00
N ARG A 132 15.67 -17.47 -2.70
CA ARG A 132 15.19 -18.76 -2.22
C ARG A 132 15.48 -19.92 -3.18
N LEU A 133 15.32 -19.68 -4.49
CA LEU A 133 15.62 -20.67 -5.52
C LEU A 133 17.12 -21.00 -5.57
N GLU A 134 17.99 -19.98 -5.47
CA GLU A 134 19.43 -20.21 -5.45
C GLU A 134 19.88 -20.96 -4.19
N VAL A 135 19.36 -20.58 -3.02
CA VAL A 135 19.63 -21.30 -1.76
C VAL A 135 19.21 -22.76 -1.86
N THR A 136 18.05 -23.04 -2.46
CA THR A 136 17.58 -24.41 -2.69
C THR A 136 18.52 -25.17 -3.62
N ARG A 137 18.95 -24.56 -4.74
CA ARG A 137 19.89 -25.16 -5.69
C ARG A 137 21.27 -25.43 -5.07
N VAL A 138 21.76 -24.54 -4.21
CA VAL A 138 23.00 -24.73 -3.43
C VAL A 138 22.83 -25.90 -2.47
N ARG A 139 21.75 -25.91 -1.67
CA ARG A 139 21.44 -27.00 -0.76
C ARG A 139 21.37 -28.35 -1.48
N ASP A 140 20.67 -28.43 -2.60
CA ASP A 140 20.48 -29.68 -3.34
C ASP A 140 21.80 -30.18 -3.97
N ARG A 141 22.68 -29.28 -4.44
CA ARG A 141 24.04 -29.64 -4.88
C ARG A 141 24.91 -30.16 -3.74
N HIS A 142 24.78 -29.59 -2.54
CA HIS A 142 25.57 -29.99 -1.37
C HIS A 142 24.99 -31.21 -0.65
N SER A 143 23.67 -31.43 -0.67
CA SER A 143 23.03 -32.63 -0.12
C SER A 143 23.34 -33.88 -0.96
N LEU A 144 23.58 -33.72 -2.27
CA LEU A 144 24.06 -34.80 -3.14
C LEU A 144 25.53 -35.19 -2.90
N LYS A 145 26.32 -34.37 -2.21
CA LYS A 145 27.72 -34.70 -1.88
C LYS A 145 27.86 -35.75 -0.77
N GLY A 146 26.76 -36.14 -0.13
CA GLY A 146 26.70 -37.22 0.88
C GLY A 146 26.24 -38.59 0.35
N MET A 147 25.76 -38.68 -0.90
CA MET A 147 25.28 -39.95 -1.51
C MET A 147 26.28 -40.61 -2.46
N TYR A 148 27.38 -39.94 -2.78
CA TYR A 148 28.40 -40.45 -3.68
C TYR A 148 29.74 -40.45 -2.96
N ASP A 149 30.36 -41.62 -2.83
CA ASP A 149 31.75 -41.75 -2.44
C ASP A 149 32.67 -41.11 -3.51
N LYS A 150 33.91 -40.77 -3.16
CA LYS A 150 35.00 -40.30 -4.05
C LYS A 150 35.29 -41.25 -5.25
N SER A 151 34.68 -42.44 -5.25
CA SER A 151 34.68 -43.44 -6.33
C SER A 151 33.47 -43.34 -7.29
N GLY A 152 32.51 -42.45 -7.06
CA GLY A 152 31.32 -42.26 -7.91
C GLY A 152 30.19 -43.27 -7.70
N GLN A 153 30.27 -44.12 -6.67
CA GLN A 153 29.24 -45.11 -6.35
C GLN A 153 28.15 -44.51 -5.45
N THR A 154 26.87 -44.78 -5.79
CA THR A 154 25.71 -44.42 -4.97
C THR A 154 25.67 -45.29 -3.71
N THR A 155 25.71 -44.71 -2.52
CA THR A 155 25.38 -45.44 -1.28
C THR A 155 23.86 -45.56 -1.14
N ALA A 156 23.28 -46.51 -1.88
CA ALA A 156 21.89 -46.91 -1.64
C ALA A 156 21.82 -47.70 -0.31
N PRO A 157 20.95 -47.32 0.64
CA PRO A 157 20.71 -48.14 1.82
C PRO A 157 19.81 -49.32 1.43
N GLY A 158 20.36 -50.53 1.48
CA GLY A 158 19.61 -51.77 1.68
C GLY A 158 18.89 -52.34 0.46
N ALA A 159 19.64 -53.00 -0.44
CA ALA A 159 19.12 -54.14 -1.18
C ALA A 159 19.79 -55.40 -0.61
N SER A 160 19.19 -55.94 0.45
CA SER A 160 19.47 -57.28 0.95
C SER A 160 19.06 -58.29 -0.12
N ALA A 161 20.00 -58.63 -0.99
CA ALA A 161 19.87 -59.74 -1.93
C ALA A 161 20.13 -61.06 -1.20
N THR A 162 19.06 -61.76 -0.81
CA THR A 162 19.11 -63.22 -0.72
C THR A 162 17.73 -63.81 -1.03
N GLN A 163 17.42 -63.87 -2.31
CA GLN A 163 16.40 -64.77 -2.84
C GLN A 163 17.13 -66.08 -3.22
N ARG A 164 16.90 -67.13 -2.45
CA ARG A 164 17.25 -68.52 -2.82
C ARG A 164 15.99 -69.36 -2.68
N GLU A 165 15.30 -69.55 -3.80
CA GLU A 165 14.46 -70.73 -4.05
C GLU A 165 15.10 -71.51 -5.20
N ILE A 166 15.66 -72.69 -4.92
CA ILE A 166 15.18 -74.07 -5.19
C ILE A 166 15.68 -74.60 -6.55
N ASP A 167 16.40 -75.73 -6.53
CA ASP A 167 16.24 -76.90 -7.44
C ASP A 167 17.19 -78.02 -6.98
N THR A 168 16.70 -79.09 -6.36
CA THR A 168 16.25 -80.39 -6.91
C THR A 168 17.32 -81.27 -7.59
N ASN A 169 17.40 -82.52 -7.10
CA ASN A 169 17.95 -83.77 -7.69
C ASN A 169 19.47 -84.04 -7.68
N LEU A 170 19.92 -84.88 -6.73
CA LEU A 170 20.31 -86.31 -6.94
C LEU A 170 20.80 -86.94 -5.62
#